data_AF-A0A2K3LFY5-F1
#
_entry.id   AF-A0A2K3LFY5-F1
#
_cell.length_a   1.000
_cell.length_b   1.000
_cell.length_c   1.000
_cell.angle_alpha   90.00
_cell.angle_beta   90.00
_cell.angle_gamma   90.00
#
_symmetry.space_group_name_H-M   'P 1'
#
loop_
_entity.id
_entity.type
_entity.pdbx_description
1 polymer ?
#
loop_
_entity_poly.entity_id
_entity_poly.type
_entity_poly.pdbx_seq_one_letter_code
_entity_poly.pdbx_strand_id
1 'polypeptide(L)'
;MLRFSSLMVVFLFCVVPSYAVKVVEADAICKNVTTNPSFCLTLLKSKHGADLVTLAQYTIDVARINVTNIVNLIKKLIPQTGNDREAKNYYENCLSSFGSNGGALSTLVRGEQYLKNGDYVGFGVKVSGLFAEYLSCVETDSPTDPPYPDKSLLPKYAGVFHDVVEIMNVISLYLTE
;
A
#
# COMPACT_ATOMS: atom_id res chain seq x y z
N MET A 1 -46.33 58.54 -16.86
CA MET A 1 -45.10 58.38 -16.04
C MET A 1 -44.89 56.91 -15.76
N LEU A 2 -43.69 56.41 -16.05
CA LEU A 2 -43.35 54.99 -16.21
C LEU A 2 -43.45 54.18 -14.90
N ARG A 3 -44.05 52.99 -14.98
CA ARG A 3 -44.00 51.96 -13.93
C ARG A 3 -42.66 51.22 -14.05
N PHE A 4 -41.75 51.44 -13.11
CA PHE A 4 -40.54 50.64 -13.00
C PHE A 4 -40.88 49.31 -12.34
N SER A 5 -41.03 48.26 -13.15
CA SER A 5 -41.11 46.88 -12.68
C SER A 5 -39.69 46.41 -12.38
N SER A 6 -39.30 46.38 -11.11
CA SER A 6 -38.00 45.89 -10.67
C SER A 6 -37.96 44.36 -10.72
N LEU A 7 -37.31 43.80 -11.74
CA LEU A 7 -36.96 42.38 -11.81
C LEU A 7 -35.68 42.16 -10.97
N MET A 8 -35.85 41.66 -9.74
CA MET A 8 -34.73 41.17 -8.93
C MET A 8 -34.24 39.84 -9.52
N VAL A 9 -33.15 39.88 -10.28
CA VAL A 9 -32.45 38.68 -10.76
C VAL A 9 -31.59 38.16 -9.61
N VAL A 10 -32.06 37.12 -8.93
CA VAL A 10 -31.29 36.40 -7.92
C VAL A 10 -30.29 35.49 -8.64
N PHE A 11 -29.03 35.92 -8.74
CA PHE A 11 -27.94 35.05 -9.17
C PHE A 11 -27.57 34.11 -8.02
N LEU A 12 -28.14 32.90 -8.04
CA LEU A 12 -27.64 31.77 -7.25
C LEU A 12 -26.26 31.38 -7.81
N PHE A 13 -25.20 31.88 -7.17
CA PHE A 13 -23.85 31.38 -7.39
C PHE A 13 -23.77 29.97 -6.81
N CYS A 14 -24.03 28.95 -7.62
CA CYS A 14 -23.59 27.59 -7.34
C CYS A 14 -22.06 27.58 -7.38
N VAL A 15 -21.42 27.92 -6.26
CA VAL A 15 -20.01 27.64 -6.06
C VAL A 15 -19.90 26.13 -5.93
N VAL A 16 -19.66 25.46 -7.04
CA VAL A 16 -19.18 24.07 -7.01
C VAL A 16 -17.86 24.13 -6.24
N PRO A 17 -17.71 23.47 -5.08
CA PRO A 17 -16.41 23.41 -4.45
C PRO A 17 -15.48 22.72 -5.44
N SER A 18 -14.51 23.48 -5.98
CA SER A 18 -13.39 22.89 -6.67
C SER A 18 -12.62 22.11 -5.61
N TYR A 19 -12.80 20.78 -5.56
CA TYR A 19 -11.90 19.91 -4.82
C TYR A 19 -10.54 20.10 -5.45
N ALA A 20 -9.71 20.96 -4.84
CA ALA A 20 -8.34 21.13 -5.24
C ALA A 20 -7.67 19.77 -5.06
N VAL A 21 -7.36 19.14 -6.18
CA VAL A 21 -6.69 17.85 -6.18
C VAL A 21 -5.31 18.09 -5.57
N LYS A 22 -5.04 17.48 -4.40
CA LYS A 22 -3.73 17.57 -3.75
C LYS A 22 -2.72 16.83 -4.63
N VAL A 23 -1.88 17.60 -5.32
CA VAL A 23 -0.72 17.11 -6.04
C VAL A 23 0.49 17.37 -5.15
N VAL A 24 1.13 16.29 -4.71
CA VAL A 24 2.37 16.33 -3.95
C VAL A 24 3.45 15.76 -4.85
N GLU A 25 4.56 16.49 -5.01
CA GLU A 25 5.67 16.04 -5.82
C GLU A 25 6.28 14.75 -5.26
N ALA A 26 6.68 13.84 -6.16
CA ALA A 26 7.27 12.56 -5.79
C ALA A 26 8.49 12.73 -4.85
N ASP A 27 9.28 13.80 -5.03
CA ASP A 27 10.42 14.11 -4.17
C ASP A 27 10.01 14.35 -2.71
N ALA A 28 8.88 15.02 -2.47
CA ALA A 28 8.39 15.29 -1.12
C ALA A 28 7.90 14.00 -0.45
N ILE A 29 7.23 13.13 -1.20
CA ILE A 29 6.83 11.80 -0.73
C ILE A 29 8.08 10.97 -0.38
N CYS A 30 9.00 10.83 -1.33
CA CYS A 30 10.15 9.93 -1.18
C CYS A 30 11.17 10.40 -0.13
N LYS A 31 11.19 11.70 0.21
CA LYS A 31 12.00 12.22 1.32
C LYS A 31 11.54 11.70 2.69
N ASN A 32 10.26 11.34 2.84
CA ASN A 32 9.69 10.80 4.08
C ASN A 32 9.69 9.26 4.14
N VAL A 33 10.19 8.58 3.11
CA VAL A 33 10.47 7.15 3.11
C VAL A 33 11.83 6.93 3.78
N THR A 34 11.93 6.02 4.74
CA THR A 34 13.14 5.81 5.55
C THR A 34 14.01 4.66 5.05
N THR A 35 13.42 3.58 4.53
CA THR A 35 14.20 2.38 4.19
C THR A 35 14.87 2.49 2.83
N ASN A 36 14.15 2.94 1.80
CA ASN A 36 14.67 2.99 0.43
C ASN A 36 14.13 4.18 -0.41
N PRO A 37 14.60 5.41 -0.13
CA PRO A 37 14.17 6.61 -0.86
C PRO A 37 14.43 6.53 -2.38
N SER A 38 15.53 5.90 -2.79
CA SER A 38 15.91 5.76 -4.20
C SER A 38 14.96 4.85 -4.97
N PHE A 39 14.52 3.75 -4.35
CA PHE A 39 13.46 2.91 -4.90
C PHE A 39 12.15 3.68 -5.05
N CYS A 40 11.77 4.48 -4.04
CA CYS A 40 10.59 5.34 -4.13
C CYS A 40 10.64 6.28 -5.33
N LEU A 41 11.75 7.02 -5.49
CA LEU A 41 11.91 7.94 -6.62
C LEU A 41 11.79 7.22 -7.95
N THR A 42 12.42 6.04 -8.07
CA THR A 42 12.36 5.21 -9.27
C THR A 42 10.93 4.75 -9.57
N LEU A 43 10.20 4.31 -8.54
CA LEU A 43 8.84 3.80 -8.68
C LEU A 43 7.86 4.90 -9.10
N LEU A 44 7.93 6.06 -8.45
CA LEU A 44 7.01 7.18 -8.66
C LEU A 44 7.36 8.04 -9.88
N LYS A 45 8.59 7.95 -10.43
CA LYS A 45 9.00 8.67 -11.64
C LYS A 45 8.05 8.48 -12.82
N SER A 46 7.46 7.30 -12.96
CA SER A 46 6.50 6.98 -14.04
C SER A 46 5.13 7.66 -13.89
N LYS A 47 4.87 8.31 -12.75
CA LYS A 47 3.60 8.94 -12.36
C LYS A 47 3.77 10.41 -11.98
N HIS A 48 4.72 11.11 -12.60
CA HIS A 48 4.93 12.53 -12.36
C HIS A 48 3.64 13.34 -12.56
N GLY A 49 3.31 14.21 -11.60
CA GLY A 49 2.11 15.06 -11.64
C GLY A 49 0.79 14.35 -11.37
N ALA A 50 0.80 13.06 -11.01
CA ALA A 50 -0.39 12.37 -10.54
C ALA A 50 -0.82 12.87 -9.15
N ASP A 51 -2.12 12.84 -8.89
CA ASP A 51 -2.66 13.14 -7.57
C ASP A 51 -2.42 12.00 -6.57
N LEU A 52 -2.56 12.31 -5.28
CA LEU A 52 -2.31 11.36 -4.20
C LEU A 52 -3.18 10.09 -4.26
N VAL A 53 -4.44 10.19 -4.72
CA VAL A 53 -5.33 9.02 -4.84
C VAL A 53 -4.86 8.11 -5.97
N THR A 54 -4.45 8.71 -7.09
CA THR A 54 -3.85 8.00 -8.23
C THR A 54 -2.54 7.32 -7.83
N LEU A 55 -1.68 8.00 -7.05
CA LEU A 55 -0.44 7.42 -6.53
C LEU A 55 -0.69 6.28 -5.52
N ALA A 56 -1.68 6.44 -4.63
CA ALA A 56 -2.08 5.39 -3.70
C ALA A 56 -2.62 4.15 -4.44
N GLN A 57 -3.48 4.34 -5.44
CA GLN A 57 -3.98 3.23 -6.26
C GLN A 57 -2.85 2.54 -7.02
N TYR A 58 -1.93 3.31 -7.62
CA TYR A 58 -0.78 2.76 -8.32
C TYR A 58 0.10 1.89 -7.41
N THR A 59 0.38 2.36 -6.19
CA THR A 59 1.19 1.60 -5.23
C THR A 59 0.46 0.35 -4.70
N ILE A 60 -0.87 0.38 -4.54
CA ILE A 60 -1.68 -0.83 -4.29
C ILE A 60 -1.51 -1.86 -5.42
N ASP A 61 -1.56 -1.43 -6.68
CA ASP A 61 -1.44 -2.33 -7.82
C ASP A 61 -0.05 -2.97 -7.88
N VAL A 62 1.00 -2.19 -7.63
CA VAL A 62 2.37 -2.71 -7.51
C VAL A 62 2.48 -3.70 -6.35
N ALA A 63 1.95 -3.36 -5.17
CA ALA A 63 1.97 -4.25 -4.01
C ALA A 63 1.24 -5.56 -4.30
N ARG A 64 0.08 -5.52 -4.99
CA ARG A 64 -0.68 -6.71 -5.39
C ARG A 64 0.12 -7.64 -6.31
N ILE A 65 0.86 -7.08 -7.27
CA ILE A 65 1.75 -7.87 -8.14
C ILE A 65 2.85 -8.52 -7.30
N ASN A 66 3.49 -7.74 -6.41
CA ASN A 66 4.55 -8.26 -5.53
C ASN A 66 4.04 -9.41 -4.65
N VAL A 67 2.91 -9.24 -3.97
CA VAL A 67 2.31 -10.28 -3.13
C VAL A 67 1.94 -11.51 -3.94
N THR A 68 1.39 -11.33 -5.14
CA THR A 68 1.06 -12.47 -6.03
C THR A 68 2.32 -13.27 -6.38
N ASN A 69 3.43 -12.59 -6.67
CA ASN A 69 4.72 -13.23 -6.95
C ASN A 69 5.28 -13.94 -5.72
N ILE A 70 5.18 -13.32 -4.53
CA ILE A 70 5.56 -13.92 -3.24
C ILE A 70 4.76 -15.20 -2.98
N VAL A 71 3.43 -15.15 -3.07
CA VAL A 71 2.56 -16.32 -2.88
C VAL A 71 2.90 -17.44 -3.85
N ASN A 72 3.14 -17.12 -5.12
CA ASN A 72 3.53 -18.10 -6.13
C ASN A 72 4.90 -18.72 -5.84
N LEU A 73 5.85 -17.93 -5.34
CA LEU A 73 7.16 -18.42 -4.92
C LEU A 73 7.03 -19.37 -3.72
N ILE A 74 6.31 -18.95 -2.66
CA ILE A 74 6.11 -19.75 -1.45
C ILE A 74 5.46 -21.11 -1.80
N LYS A 75 4.43 -21.11 -2.65
CA LYS A 75 3.79 -22.36 -3.12
C LYS A 75 4.74 -23.31 -3.84
N LYS A 76 5.82 -22.80 -4.44
CA LYS A 76 6.88 -23.62 -5.04
C LYS A 76 7.91 -24.09 -4.00
N LEU A 77 8.20 -23.28 -2.99
CA LEU A 77 9.16 -23.60 -1.93
C LEU A 77 8.66 -24.69 -0.98
N ILE A 78 7.38 -24.65 -0.58
CA ILE A 78 6.77 -25.65 0.33
C ILE A 78 7.03 -27.11 -0.11
N PRO A 79 6.75 -27.54 -1.36
CA PRO A 79 7.04 -28.93 -1.75
C PRO A 79 8.55 -29.22 -1.90
N GLN A 80 9.40 -28.21 -2.03
CA GLN A 80 10.85 -28.36 -2.16
C GLN A 80 11.55 -28.58 -0.82
N THR A 81 10.88 -28.37 0.32
CA THR A 81 11.48 -28.57 1.65
C THR A 81 11.71 -30.05 1.98
N GLY A 82 11.03 -30.98 1.30
CA GLY A 82 11.16 -32.41 1.55
C GLY A 82 10.79 -32.77 2.99
N ASN A 83 11.77 -33.26 3.76
CA ASN A 83 11.60 -33.66 5.16
C ASN A 83 11.97 -32.55 6.17
N ASP A 84 12.41 -31.37 5.71
CA ASP A 84 12.70 -30.23 6.57
C ASP A 84 11.38 -29.60 7.07
N ARG A 85 11.02 -29.96 8.31
CA ARG A 85 9.79 -29.49 8.96
C ARG A 85 9.86 -28.02 9.34
N GLU A 86 11.04 -27.52 9.70
CA GLU A 86 11.23 -26.13 10.09
C GLU A 86 11.03 -25.21 8.89
N ALA A 87 11.70 -25.54 7.77
CA ALA A 87 11.51 -24.84 6.50
C ALA A 87 10.04 -24.89 6.05
N LYS A 88 9.39 -26.05 6.17
CA LYS A 88 7.99 -26.20 5.79
C LYS A 88 7.07 -25.28 6.60
N ASN A 89 7.21 -25.29 7.92
CA ASN A 89 6.42 -24.44 8.82
C ASN A 89 6.67 -22.96 8.53
N TYR A 90 7.92 -22.56 8.30
CA TYR A 90 8.28 -21.20 7.93
C TYR A 90 7.53 -20.74 6.66
N TYR A 91 7.60 -21.53 5.58
CA TYR A 91 6.93 -21.18 4.33
C TYR A 91 5.40 -21.24 4.43
N GLU A 92 4.83 -22.17 5.20
CA GLU A 92 3.38 -22.22 5.44
C GLU A 92 2.88 -21.00 6.23
N ASN A 93 3.64 -20.54 7.23
CA ASN A 93 3.36 -19.30 7.95
C ASN A 93 3.41 -18.08 7.02
N CYS A 94 4.47 -17.95 6.22
CA CYS A 94 4.57 -16.91 5.21
C CYS A 94 3.43 -16.96 4.18
N LEU A 95 2.98 -18.16 3.79
CA LEU A 95 1.84 -18.31 2.89
C LEU A 95 0.55 -17.78 3.55
N SER A 96 0.39 -17.99 4.86
CA SER A 96 -0.72 -17.43 5.62
C SER A 96 -0.69 -15.90 5.59
N SER A 97 0.44 -15.29 5.93
CA SER A 97 0.58 -13.83 5.99
C SER A 97 0.37 -13.15 4.63
N PHE A 98 0.85 -13.75 3.54
CA PHE A 98 0.72 -13.14 2.21
C PHE A 98 -0.56 -13.54 1.45
N GLY A 99 -0.98 -14.81 1.53
CA GLY A 99 -1.93 -15.41 0.59
C GLY A 99 -3.29 -15.80 1.15
N SER A 100 -3.50 -15.84 2.47
CA SER A 100 -4.73 -16.36 3.08
C SER A 100 -5.87 -15.32 3.20
N ASN A 101 -7.07 -15.80 3.54
CA ASN A 101 -8.19 -14.95 3.99
C ASN A 101 -7.79 -14.27 5.31
N GLY A 102 -7.34 -13.03 5.23
CA GLY A 102 -6.83 -12.28 6.37
C GLY A 102 -5.49 -11.62 6.08
N GLY A 103 -4.67 -12.26 5.23
CA GLY A 103 -3.32 -11.80 4.89
C GLY A 103 -3.27 -10.62 3.91
N ALA A 104 -2.06 -10.31 3.43
CA ALA A 104 -1.72 -9.13 2.65
C ALA A 104 -2.61 -8.93 1.41
N LEU A 105 -2.93 -9.98 0.65
CA LEU A 105 -3.85 -9.88 -0.49
C LEU A 105 -5.22 -9.33 -0.10
N SER A 106 -5.82 -9.88 0.96
CA SER A 106 -7.14 -9.44 1.44
C SER A 106 -7.09 -8.04 2.05
N THR A 107 -5.97 -7.69 2.68
CA THR A 107 -5.72 -6.36 3.23
C THR A 107 -5.58 -5.30 2.14
N LEU A 108 -4.91 -5.61 1.02
CA LEU A 108 -4.86 -4.75 -0.16
C LEU A 108 -6.24 -4.52 -0.78
N VAL A 109 -7.07 -5.56 -0.92
CA VAL A 109 -8.43 -5.41 -1.45
C VAL A 109 -9.27 -4.48 -0.57
N ARG A 110 -9.20 -4.65 0.75
CA ARG A 110 -9.91 -3.77 1.71
C ARG A 110 -9.35 -2.34 1.67
N GLY A 111 -8.03 -2.17 1.61
CA GLY A 111 -7.39 -0.87 1.50
C GLY A 111 -7.83 -0.11 0.25
N GLU A 112 -7.91 -0.80 -0.88
CA GLU A 112 -8.42 -0.23 -2.13
C GLU A 112 -9.90 0.21 -2.01
N GLN A 113 -10.74 -0.56 -1.31
CA GLN A 113 -12.14 -0.17 -1.07
C GLN A 113 -12.23 1.10 -0.24
N TYR A 114 -11.43 1.22 0.83
CA TYR A 114 -11.38 2.44 1.64
C TYR A 114 -10.91 3.65 0.82
N LEU A 115 -9.84 3.48 0.04
CA LEU A 115 -9.34 4.52 -0.85
C LEU A 115 -10.41 5.01 -1.83
N LYS A 116 -11.12 4.09 -2.50
CA LYS A 116 -12.19 4.41 -3.45
C LYS A 116 -13.39 5.12 -2.81
N ASN A 117 -13.63 4.85 -1.54
CA ASN A 117 -14.70 5.50 -0.77
C ASN A 117 -14.27 6.84 -0.15
N GLY A 118 -13.02 7.27 -0.35
CA GLY A 118 -12.47 8.48 0.27
C GLY A 118 -12.19 8.34 1.77
N ASP A 119 -12.24 7.14 2.33
CA ASP A 119 -11.91 6.88 3.74
C ASP A 119 -10.39 6.65 3.87
N TYR A 120 -9.65 7.76 3.88
CA TYR A 120 -8.19 7.72 3.91
C TYR A 120 -7.62 7.23 5.25
N VAL A 121 -8.36 7.42 6.35
CA VAL A 121 -8.00 6.85 7.66
C VAL A 121 -8.12 5.33 7.62
N GLY A 122 -9.23 4.80 7.09
CA GLY A 122 -9.42 3.38 6.86
C GLY A 122 -8.36 2.78 5.93
N PHE A 123 -7.99 3.50 4.87
CA PHE A 123 -6.88 3.12 3.99
C PHE A 123 -5.57 3.03 4.77
N GLY A 124 -5.18 4.07 5.52
CA GLY A 124 -3.96 4.09 6.34
C GLY A 124 -3.90 2.92 7.33
N VAL A 125 -5.01 2.60 8.01
CA VAL A 125 -5.09 1.43 8.89
C VAL A 125 -4.80 0.12 8.15
N LYS A 126 -5.25 -0.03 6.89
CA LYS A 126 -4.92 -1.21 6.08
C LYS A 126 -3.47 -1.21 5.63
N VAL A 127 -2.88 -0.06 5.33
CA VAL A 127 -1.44 0.02 5.06
C VAL A 127 -0.62 -0.42 6.29
N SER A 128 -0.98 0.01 7.50
CA SER A 128 -0.34 -0.48 8.74
C SER A 128 -0.47 -2.00 8.90
N GLY A 129 -1.62 -2.56 8.52
CA GLY A 129 -1.81 -4.01 8.50
C GLY A 129 -0.84 -4.75 7.56
N LEU A 130 -0.47 -4.17 6.42
CA LEU A 130 0.48 -4.79 5.49
C LEU A 130 1.89 -4.91 6.07
N PHE A 131 2.31 -3.98 6.94
CA PHE A 131 3.56 -4.12 7.68
C PHE A 131 3.50 -5.33 8.63
N ALA A 132 2.39 -5.51 9.33
CA ALA A 132 2.22 -6.68 10.21
C ALA A 132 2.34 -8.00 9.42
N GLU A 133 1.73 -8.09 8.24
CA GLU A 133 1.86 -9.28 7.38
C GLU A 133 3.30 -9.53 6.91
N TYR A 134 4.05 -8.47 6.60
CA TYR A 134 5.47 -8.57 6.28
C TYR A 134 6.28 -9.08 7.48
N LEU A 135 6.09 -8.48 8.66
CA LEU A 135 6.82 -8.85 9.87
C LEU A 135 6.50 -10.29 10.29
N SER A 136 5.23 -10.71 10.24
CA SER A 136 4.83 -12.09 10.58
C SER A 136 5.42 -13.17 9.66
N CYS A 137 5.97 -12.80 8.50
CA CYS A 137 6.70 -13.75 7.64
C CYS A 137 8.23 -13.64 7.80
N VAL A 138 8.76 -12.43 7.91
CA VAL A 138 10.21 -12.19 7.87
C VAL A 138 10.85 -12.19 9.26
N GLU A 139 10.11 -11.80 10.29
CA GLU A 139 10.55 -11.77 11.68
C GLU A 139 9.95 -12.93 12.48
N THR A 140 10.61 -13.30 13.58
CA THR A 140 10.12 -14.33 14.51
C THR A 140 9.41 -13.66 15.69
N ASP A 141 8.34 -14.28 16.17
CA ASP A 141 7.65 -13.83 17.40
C ASP A 141 8.49 -14.05 18.68
N SER A 142 9.64 -14.72 18.57
CA SER A 142 10.48 -15.15 19.69
C SER A 142 11.78 -14.34 19.72
N PRO A 143 12.02 -13.49 20.73
CA PRO A 143 13.27 -12.73 20.85
C PRO A 143 14.51 -13.62 21.07
N THR A 144 14.32 -14.92 21.34
CA THR A 144 15.39 -15.89 21.56
C THR A 144 15.69 -16.76 20.35
N ASP A 145 14.78 -16.85 19.38
CA ASP A 145 14.98 -17.66 18.18
C ASP A 145 15.37 -16.76 17.01
N PRO A 146 16.55 -16.98 16.38
CA PRO A 146 16.93 -16.23 15.21
C PRO A 146 15.91 -16.49 14.08
N PRO A 147 15.67 -15.51 13.18
CA PRO A 147 14.88 -15.73 11.98
C PRO A 147 15.34 -16.97 11.23
N TYR A 148 14.39 -17.73 10.69
CA TYR A 148 14.72 -18.86 9.83
C TYR A 148 15.66 -18.37 8.71
N PRO A 149 16.85 -18.96 8.53
CA PRO A 149 17.87 -18.44 7.63
C PRO A 149 17.54 -18.81 6.17
N ASP A 150 16.48 -18.19 5.64
CA ASP A 150 15.99 -18.43 4.29
C ASP A 150 17.00 -17.97 3.23
N LYS A 151 17.46 -18.92 2.40
CA LYS A 151 18.39 -18.71 1.28
C LYS A 151 17.69 -18.57 -0.07
N SER A 152 16.36 -18.63 -0.09
CA SER A 152 15.53 -18.47 -1.28
C SER A 152 15.45 -17.01 -1.72
N LEU A 153 14.63 -16.74 -2.74
CA LEU A 153 14.33 -15.36 -3.17
C LEU A 153 13.26 -14.68 -2.31
N LEU A 154 12.64 -15.39 -1.36
CA LEU A 154 11.53 -14.86 -0.57
C LEU A 154 11.93 -13.63 0.26
N PRO A 155 13.07 -13.59 0.98
CA PRO A 155 13.45 -12.39 1.74
C PRO A 155 13.63 -11.17 0.85
N LYS A 156 14.19 -11.37 -0.36
CA LYS A 156 14.33 -10.29 -1.35
C LYS A 156 12.97 -9.80 -1.84
N TYR A 157 12.04 -10.70 -2.17
CA TYR A 157 10.72 -10.31 -2.66
C TYR A 157 9.89 -9.63 -1.57
N ALA A 158 9.95 -10.14 -0.33
CA ALA A 158 9.32 -9.53 0.82
C ALA A 158 9.89 -8.13 1.12
N GLY A 159 11.21 -7.94 0.99
CA GLY A 159 11.84 -6.62 1.14
C GLY A 159 11.34 -5.60 0.12
N VAL A 160 11.19 -5.99 -1.16
CA VAL A 160 10.61 -5.08 -2.18
C VAL A 160 9.14 -4.78 -1.87
N PHE A 161 8.38 -5.74 -1.34
CA PHE A 161 7.03 -5.46 -0.86
C PHE A 161 7.02 -4.46 0.30
N HIS A 162 7.91 -4.61 1.27
CA HIS A 162 8.07 -3.66 2.38
C HIS A 162 8.36 -2.24 1.89
N ASP A 163 9.30 -2.08 0.96
CA ASP A 163 9.63 -0.77 0.37
C ASP A 163 8.39 -0.13 -0.29
N VAL A 164 7.54 -0.91 -0.98
CA VAL A 164 6.30 -0.41 -1.58
C VAL A 164 5.27 0.00 -0.51
N VAL A 165 5.12 -0.80 0.54
CA VAL A 165 4.20 -0.50 1.66
C VAL A 165 4.61 0.76 2.41
N GLU A 166 5.91 1.02 2.56
CA GLU A 166 6.39 2.27 3.16
C GLU A 166 6.01 3.49 2.32
N ILE A 167 6.12 3.40 1.00
CA ILE A 167 5.66 4.46 0.09
C ILE A 167 4.14 4.67 0.24
N MET A 168 3.36 3.58 0.28
CA MET A 168 1.91 3.65 0.52
C MET A 168 1.60 4.35 1.84
N ASN A 169 2.40 4.09 2.89
CA ASN A 169 2.20 4.67 4.20
C ASN A 169 2.39 6.18 4.17
N VAL A 170 3.49 6.66 3.58
CA VAL A 170 3.72 8.10 3.42
C VAL A 170 2.59 8.77 2.62
N ILE A 171 2.16 8.16 1.51
CA ILE A 171 1.03 8.69 0.72
C ILE A 171 -0.25 8.75 1.58
N SER A 172 -0.51 7.74 2.42
CA SER A 172 -1.68 7.71 3.30
C SER A 172 -1.68 8.86 4.32
N LEU A 173 -0.51 9.25 4.83
CA LEU A 173 -0.38 10.39 5.74
C LEU A 173 -0.77 11.70 5.03
N TYR A 174 -0.24 11.93 3.83
CA TYR A 174 -0.60 13.11 3.03
C TYR A 174 -2.09 13.17 2.63
N LEU A 175 -2.73 12.01 2.45
CA LEU A 175 -4.17 11.94 2.17
C LEU A 175 -5.03 12.34 3.38
N THR A 176 -4.50 12.20 4.60
CA THR A 176 -5.22 12.52 5.86
C THR A 176 -4.94 13.91 6.42
N GLU A 177 -3.92 14.59 5.92
CA GLU A 177 -3.71 16.05 6.11
C GLU A 177 -4.75 16.87 5.34
#